data_AF-A0A321LRN7-F1
#
_entry.id   AF-A0A321LRN7-F1
#
_cell.length_a   1.000
_cell.length_b   1.000
_cell.length_c   1.000
_cell.angle_alpha   90.00
_cell.angle_beta   90.00
_cell.angle_gamma   90.00
#
_symmetry.space_group_name_H-M   'P 1'
#
loop_
_entity.id
_entity.type
_entity.pdbx_description
1 polymer ?
#
loop_
_entity_poly.entity_id
_entity_poly.type
_entity_poly.pdbx_seq_one_letter_code
_entity_poly.pdbx_strand_id
1 'polypeptide(L)'
;MHTFFEAAKIAISSILAHKLRSFLTLLGVIIGVFVVISVATVIEGANVYIKEKIATLGSGVFRVQKASLTGFGDFQKFLDALRKNPDLTIDDLYALRAGVTLADQLGAQDGTAQDIRYGNISLESVGVQGVTPDMITLSNLEVAQGRYFIEFDNDNRRDVCFIGSDVAKGLFPSSDPIGQEIRVGRDKFSVIGVATELGTVLGFSQDNFVLLPMNTFLKEYGSRRSLTFVVRAKKGADVERVHDQVRVVLRTRHKLNYNQADDFSIASDEETEQLFGSITKVVAGVAFPVVGTSLLIGGIVIMNIMLATVTERTREIGIRKSLGATRRDILVQFLVESSMLSGFGGLIGMLMAITLMSGVSKIAPVPVAVPLWAPIIAISVSTLVGLFFGIYPANRAAGLDPIVALRAD
;
A
#
# COMPACT_ATOMS: atom_id res chain seq x y z
N MET A 1 -7.02 -22.81 -40.42
CA MET A 1 -5.74 -22.87 -39.67
C MET A 1 -4.56 -22.36 -40.50
N HIS A 2 -4.39 -22.77 -41.76
CA HIS A 2 -3.31 -22.27 -42.64
C HIS A 2 -3.26 -20.74 -42.80
N THR A 3 -4.41 -20.08 -42.92
CA THR A 3 -4.52 -18.62 -43.06
C THR A 3 -3.98 -17.83 -41.87
N PHE A 4 -4.13 -18.34 -40.65
CA PHE A 4 -3.65 -17.66 -39.43
C PHE A 4 -2.12 -17.75 -39.30
N PHE A 5 -1.55 -18.92 -39.64
CA PHE A 5 -0.10 -19.15 -39.62
C PHE A 5 0.63 -18.36 -40.71
N GLU A 6 0.05 -18.26 -41.90
CA GLU A 6 0.59 -17.40 -42.96
C GLU A 6 0.51 -15.92 -42.60
N ALA A 7 -0.63 -15.46 -42.04
CA ALA A 7 -0.76 -14.09 -41.56
C ALA A 7 0.28 -13.75 -40.48
N ALA A 8 0.54 -14.68 -39.55
CA ALA A 8 1.58 -14.52 -38.53
C ALA A 8 2.98 -14.41 -39.12
N LYS A 9 3.33 -15.29 -40.08
CA LYS A 9 4.64 -15.28 -40.74
C LYS A 9 4.87 -13.99 -41.54
N ILE A 10 3.83 -13.52 -42.23
CA ILE A 10 3.87 -12.27 -42.98
C ILE A 10 4.02 -11.07 -42.03
N ALA A 11 3.29 -11.05 -40.91
CA ALA A 11 3.41 -9.99 -39.90
C ALA A 11 4.83 -9.89 -39.33
N ILE A 12 5.46 -11.02 -38.99
CA ILE A 12 6.85 -11.02 -38.49
C ILE A 12 7.83 -10.47 -39.53
N SER A 13 7.70 -10.86 -40.81
CA SER A 13 8.55 -10.32 -41.88
C SER A 13 8.35 -8.81 -42.12
N SER A 14 7.10 -8.33 -42.01
CA SER A 14 6.72 -6.92 -42.12
C SER A 14 7.37 -6.07 -41.02
N ILE A 15 7.37 -6.60 -39.78
CA ILE A 15 7.96 -5.96 -38.60
C ILE A 15 9.46 -5.75 -38.75
N LEU A 16 10.16 -6.76 -39.26
CA LEU A 16 11.63 -6.76 -39.43
C LEU A 16 12.09 -5.84 -40.58
N ALA A 17 11.26 -5.69 -41.62
CA ALA A 17 11.56 -4.83 -42.78
C ALA A 17 11.53 -3.33 -42.43
N HIS A 18 10.66 -2.90 -41.50
CA HIS A 18 10.50 -1.48 -41.13
C HIS A 18 10.76 -1.22 -39.63
N LYS A 19 12.02 -1.40 -39.21
CA LYS A 19 12.45 -1.34 -37.80
C LYS A 19 12.03 -0.07 -37.05
N LEU A 20 12.17 1.11 -37.66
CA LEU A 20 11.82 2.38 -37.00
C LEU A 20 10.30 2.49 -36.76
N ARG A 21 9.50 2.08 -37.74
CA ARG A 21 8.04 2.09 -37.65
C ARG A 21 7.55 1.11 -36.61
N SER A 22 8.05 -0.13 -36.68
CA SER A 22 7.74 -1.17 -35.71
C SER A 22 8.14 -0.76 -34.29
N PHE A 23 9.28 -0.10 -34.13
CA PHE A 23 9.69 0.42 -32.83
C PHE A 23 8.73 1.50 -32.31
N LEU A 24 8.35 2.47 -33.15
CA LEU A 24 7.43 3.55 -32.78
C LEU A 24 6.00 3.04 -32.48
N THR A 25 5.48 2.04 -33.21
CA THR A 25 4.19 1.41 -32.89
C THR A 25 4.23 0.66 -31.58
N LEU A 26 5.30 -0.12 -31.36
CA LEU A 26 5.46 -0.91 -30.15
C LEU A 26 5.62 -0.01 -28.92
N LEU A 27 6.30 1.14 -29.04
CA LEU A 27 6.60 2.03 -27.92
C LEU A 27 5.35 2.47 -27.16
N GLY A 28 4.28 2.86 -27.86
CA GLY A 28 3.02 3.27 -27.23
C GLY A 28 2.37 2.15 -26.41
N VAL A 29 2.38 0.91 -26.93
CA VAL A 29 1.84 -0.26 -26.24
C VAL A 29 2.74 -0.70 -25.09
N ILE A 30 4.06 -0.66 -25.29
CA ILE A 30 5.07 -0.98 -24.29
C ILE A 30 4.88 -0.07 -23.08
N ILE A 31 4.79 1.24 -23.28
CA ILE A 31 4.58 2.21 -22.19
C ILE A 31 3.21 2.01 -21.53
N GLY A 32 2.15 1.82 -22.31
CA GLY A 32 0.82 1.58 -21.76
C GLY A 32 0.78 0.36 -20.85
N VAL A 33 1.30 -0.78 -21.31
CA VAL A 33 1.35 -2.03 -20.54
C VAL A 33 2.33 -1.95 -19.38
N PHE A 34 3.45 -1.24 -19.55
CA PHE A 34 4.38 -0.96 -18.47
C PHE A 34 3.70 -0.23 -17.31
N VAL A 35 2.91 0.82 -17.60
CA VAL A 35 2.18 1.58 -16.58
C VAL A 35 1.12 0.71 -15.90
N VAL A 36 0.36 -0.10 -16.66
CA VAL A 36 -0.63 -1.05 -16.11
C VAL A 36 0.01 -1.97 -15.08
N ILE A 37 1.12 -2.63 -15.44
CA ILE A 37 1.77 -3.60 -14.56
C ILE A 37 2.44 -2.91 -13.39
N SER A 38 3.06 -1.75 -13.59
CA SER A 38 3.70 -1.00 -12.51
C SER A 38 2.68 -0.62 -11.44
N VAL A 39 1.52 -0.08 -11.85
CA VAL A 39 0.42 0.24 -10.93
C VAL A 39 -0.07 -1.01 -10.21
N ALA A 40 -0.36 -2.10 -10.94
CA ALA A 40 -0.83 -3.33 -10.33
C ALA A 40 0.18 -3.91 -9.31
N THR A 41 1.47 -3.82 -9.63
CA THR A 41 2.57 -4.30 -8.79
C THR A 41 2.72 -3.47 -7.51
N VAL A 42 2.53 -2.15 -7.60
CA VAL A 42 2.56 -1.27 -6.42
C VAL A 42 1.34 -1.51 -5.53
N ILE A 43 0.14 -1.67 -6.12
CA ILE A 43 -1.08 -1.95 -5.36
C ILE A 43 -0.98 -3.30 -4.65
N GLU A 44 -0.58 -4.35 -5.36
CA GLU A 44 -0.41 -5.68 -4.78
C GLU A 44 0.71 -5.69 -3.73
N GLY A 45 1.82 -5.02 -4.04
CA GLY A 45 2.91 -4.83 -3.10
C GLY A 45 2.42 -4.19 -1.81
N ALA A 46 1.69 -3.08 -1.89
CA ALA A 46 1.11 -2.43 -0.72
C ALA A 46 0.20 -3.37 0.08
N ASN A 47 -0.67 -4.15 -0.59
CA ASN A 47 -1.55 -5.12 0.08
C ASN A 47 -0.77 -6.21 0.83
N VAL A 48 0.24 -6.81 0.18
CA VAL A 48 1.12 -7.82 0.80
C VAL A 48 1.87 -7.22 1.99
N TYR A 49 2.42 -6.03 1.79
CA TYR A 49 3.17 -5.30 2.79
C TYR A 49 2.33 -4.99 4.04
N ILE A 50 1.09 -4.56 3.86
CA ILE A 50 0.14 -4.32 4.96
C ILE A 50 -0.15 -5.63 5.69
N LYS A 51 -0.44 -6.72 4.97
CA LYS A 51 -0.66 -8.03 5.58
C LYS A 51 0.54 -8.50 6.40
N GLU A 52 1.76 -8.27 5.92
CA GLU A 52 2.97 -8.71 6.62
C GLU A 52 3.40 -7.80 7.77
N LYS A 53 3.14 -6.48 7.70
CA LYS A 53 3.60 -5.51 8.70
C LYS A 53 2.53 -5.10 9.70
N ILE A 54 1.27 -5.02 9.30
CA ILE A 54 0.17 -4.52 10.14
C ILE A 54 -0.60 -5.67 10.81
N ALA A 55 -0.71 -6.84 10.17
CA ALA A 55 -1.28 -8.03 10.83
C ALA A 55 -0.37 -8.63 11.93
N THR A 56 0.74 -7.96 12.26
CA THR A 56 1.71 -8.41 13.27
C THR A 56 1.32 -8.02 14.69
N LEU A 57 0.18 -7.37 14.94
CA LEU A 57 -0.26 -7.09 16.32
C LEU A 57 -0.46 -8.36 17.18
N GLY A 58 -0.37 -9.54 16.57
CA GLY A 58 -0.54 -10.83 17.22
C GLY A 58 -2.00 -11.22 17.21
N SER A 59 -2.27 -12.50 16.98
CA SER A 59 -3.63 -13.02 16.88
C SER A 59 -4.44 -12.67 18.14
N GLY A 60 -5.58 -11.99 17.93
CA GLY A 60 -6.49 -11.60 19.01
C GLY A 60 -6.09 -10.33 19.77
N VAL A 61 -5.19 -9.51 19.23
CA VAL A 61 -4.87 -8.18 19.79
C VAL A 61 -5.63 -7.10 19.04
N PHE A 62 -6.34 -6.23 19.77
CA PHE A 62 -7.07 -5.11 19.20
C PHE A 62 -6.87 -3.85 20.04
N ARG A 63 -7.18 -2.68 19.46
CA ARG A 63 -7.04 -1.38 20.13
C ARG A 63 -8.40 -0.80 20.47
N VAL A 64 -8.49 -0.19 21.64
CA VAL A 64 -9.66 0.60 22.05
C VAL A 64 -9.22 2.05 22.19
N GLN A 65 -9.85 2.94 21.45
CA GLN A 65 -9.45 4.33 21.34
C GLN A 65 -10.67 5.24 21.26
N LYS A 66 -10.48 6.52 21.51
CA LYS A 66 -11.54 7.54 21.48
C LYS A 66 -12.34 7.54 20.17
N ALA A 67 -11.63 7.38 19.06
CA ALA A 67 -12.18 7.31 17.72
C ALA A 67 -11.19 6.55 16.84
N SER A 68 -11.69 5.79 15.86
CA SER A 68 -10.88 5.18 14.81
C SER A 68 -11.21 5.82 13.46
N LEU A 69 -10.21 5.85 12.57
CA LEU A 69 -10.43 6.23 11.19
C LEU A 69 -10.76 4.94 10.40
N THR A 70 -12.03 4.75 10.07
CA THR A 70 -12.52 3.54 9.35
C THR A 70 -12.38 3.65 7.83
N GLY A 71 -12.18 4.87 7.30
CA GLY A 71 -12.05 5.08 5.86
C GLY A 71 -11.53 6.46 5.50
N PHE A 72 -10.96 6.59 4.30
CA PHE A 72 -10.39 7.84 3.80
C PHE A 72 -11.43 8.97 3.70
N GLY A 73 -12.70 8.65 3.44
CA GLY A 73 -13.81 9.62 3.38
C GLY A 73 -14.40 10.02 4.74
N ASP A 74 -14.08 9.29 5.81
CA ASP A 74 -14.67 9.50 7.15
C ASP A 74 -13.86 10.46 8.02
N PHE A 75 -12.87 11.16 7.45
CA PHE A 75 -11.98 12.01 8.21
C PHE A 75 -12.71 13.07 9.04
N GLN A 76 -13.78 13.67 8.50
CA GLN A 76 -14.59 14.63 9.24
C GLN A 76 -15.32 13.99 10.43
N LYS A 77 -15.88 12.79 10.24
CA LYS A 77 -16.55 12.02 11.30
C LYS A 77 -15.56 11.64 12.40
N PHE A 78 -14.35 11.24 12.01
CA PHE A 78 -13.25 10.95 12.93
C PHE A 78 -12.87 12.20 13.76
N LEU A 79 -12.68 13.36 13.11
CA LEU A 79 -12.38 14.61 13.82
C LEU A 79 -13.51 15.04 14.76
N ASP A 80 -14.76 14.88 14.34
CA ASP A 80 -15.92 15.20 15.18
C ASP A 80 -16.02 14.27 16.39
N ALA A 81 -15.76 12.97 16.21
CA ALA A 81 -15.70 12.00 17.30
C ALA A 81 -14.57 12.32 18.29
N LEU A 82 -13.37 12.66 17.80
CA LEU A 82 -12.26 13.10 18.66
C LEU A 82 -12.58 14.32 19.51
N ARG A 83 -13.46 15.21 19.03
CA ARG A 83 -13.88 16.42 19.76
C ARG A 83 -15.02 16.16 20.74
N LYS A 84 -15.99 15.32 20.37
CA LYS A 84 -17.25 15.12 21.12
C LYS A 84 -17.17 14.00 22.15
N ASN A 85 -16.45 12.93 21.84
CA ASN A 85 -16.34 11.78 22.72
C ASN A 85 -15.57 12.15 24.00
N PRO A 86 -15.86 11.52 25.15
CA PRO A 86 -15.04 11.68 26.33
C PRO A 86 -13.65 11.06 26.11
N ASP A 87 -12.68 11.50 26.91
CA ASP A 87 -11.34 10.91 26.90
C ASP A 87 -11.35 9.57 27.64
N LEU A 88 -10.63 8.58 27.10
CA LEU A 88 -10.39 7.31 27.77
C LEU A 88 -9.27 7.51 28.80
N THR A 89 -9.60 7.26 30.06
CA THR A 89 -8.74 7.55 31.22
C THR A 89 -8.08 6.29 31.78
N ILE A 90 -7.08 6.45 32.63
CA ILE A 90 -6.44 5.32 33.31
C ILE A 90 -7.43 4.53 34.20
N ASP A 91 -8.46 5.20 34.72
CA ASP A 91 -9.50 4.53 35.51
C ASP A 91 -10.39 3.62 34.64
N ASP A 92 -10.56 3.94 33.36
CA ASP A 92 -11.24 3.06 32.40
C ASP A 92 -10.41 1.79 32.15
N LEU A 93 -9.07 1.90 32.10
CA LEU A 93 -8.19 0.74 32.02
C LEU A 93 -8.36 -0.17 33.24
N TYR A 94 -8.40 0.38 34.46
CA TYR A 94 -8.62 -0.42 35.67
C TYR A 94 -9.99 -1.10 35.68
N ALA A 95 -11.03 -0.41 35.22
CA ALA A 95 -12.36 -1.00 35.07
C ALA A 95 -12.36 -2.15 34.05
N LEU A 96 -11.67 -1.99 32.93
CA LEU A 96 -11.51 -3.04 31.92
C LEU A 96 -10.75 -4.25 32.48
N ARG A 97 -9.65 -4.04 33.22
CA ARG A 97 -8.91 -5.13 33.89
C ARG A 97 -9.79 -5.91 34.87
N ALA A 98 -10.71 -5.25 35.56
CA ALA A 98 -11.62 -5.89 36.51
C ALA A 98 -12.82 -6.58 35.83
N GLY A 99 -13.32 -6.03 34.72
CA GLY A 99 -14.57 -6.47 34.09
C GLY A 99 -14.41 -7.43 32.90
N VAL A 100 -13.29 -7.38 32.18
CA VAL A 100 -13.08 -8.17 30.95
C VAL A 100 -12.34 -9.46 31.30
N THR A 101 -13.10 -10.53 31.55
CA THR A 101 -12.57 -11.82 31.98
C THR A 101 -11.98 -12.67 30.85
N LEU A 102 -12.34 -12.37 29.60
CA LEU A 102 -11.86 -13.09 28.41
C LEU A 102 -10.57 -12.50 27.82
N ALA A 103 -10.09 -11.38 28.34
CA ALA A 103 -8.79 -10.83 27.99
C ALA A 103 -7.69 -11.45 28.85
N ASP A 104 -6.53 -11.70 28.24
CA ASP A 104 -5.33 -12.19 28.91
C ASP A 104 -4.49 -11.04 29.45
N GLN A 105 -4.36 -9.98 28.65
CA GLN A 105 -3.57 -8.80 28.98
C GLN A 105 -4.24 -7.53 28.47
N LEU A 106 -4.10 -6.46 29.26
CA LEU A 106 -4.57 -5.12 28.92
C LEU A 106 -3.52 -4.08 29.27
N GLY A 107 -3.13 -3.30 28.27
CA GLY A 107 -2.21 -2.19 28.40
C GLY A 107 -2.83 -0.89 27.95
N ALA A 108 -2.19 0.22 28.31
CA ALA A 108 -2.52 1.54 27.80
C ALA A 108 -1.27 2.22 27.26
N GLN A 109 -1.49 3.03 26.22
CA GLN A 109 -0.48 3.88 25.63
C GLN A 109 -1.05 5.25 25.25
N ASP A 110 -0.22 6.27 25.30
CA ASP A 110 -0.47 7.59 24.71
C ASP A 110 0.88 8.19 24.28
N GLY A 111 0.87 9.12 23.35
CA GLY A 111 2.08 9.64 22.72
C GLY A 111 2.09 11.15 22.51
N THR A 112 3.29 11.70 22.46
CA THR A 112 3.57 13.06 21.99
C THR A 112 4.89 13.04 21.21
N ALA A 113 5.26 14.14 20.58
CA ALA A 113 6.56 14.30 19.97
C ALA A 113 7.36 15.34 20.75
N GLN A 114 8.63 15.06 21.02
CA GLN A 114 9.54 15.97 21.72
C GLN A 114 10.95 15.87 21.15
N ASP A 115 11.73 16.92 21.39
CA ASP A 115 13.17 16.89 21.15
C ASP A 115 13.87 16.20 22.31
N ILE A 116 14.81 15.33 21.97
CA ILE A 116 15.61 14.55 22.92
C ILE A 116 17.05 15.03 22.85
N ARG A 117 17.67 15.28 24.00
CA ARG A 117 19.04 15.80 24.07
C ARG A 117 19.92 14.97 24.99
N TYR A 118 21.15 14.76 24.55
CA TYR A 118 22.23 14.19 25.36
C TYR A 118 23.52 14.99 25.10
N GLY A 119 23.99 15.71 26.11
CA GLY A 119 25.13 16.63 25.96
C GLY A 119 24.88 17.66 24.85
N ASN A 120 25.70 17.63 23.80
CA ASN A 120 25.60 18.52 22.64
C ASN A 120 24.83 17.92 21.46
N ILE A 121 24.35 16.67 21.58
CA ILE A 121 23.61 15.97 20.53
C ILE A 121 22.11 16.13 20.80
N SER A 122 21.35 16.49 19.77
CA SER A 122 19.89 16.58 19.83
C SER A 122 19.25 15.85 18.68
N LEU A 123 18.19 15.10 18.98
CA LEU A 123 17.28 14.51 18.01
C LEU A 123 15.95 15.24 18.10
N GLU A 124 15.43 15.68 16.96
CA GLU A 124 14.18 16.43 16.88
C GLU A 124 12.99 15.50 16.61
N SER A 125 11.81 15.90 17.11
CA SER A 125 10.53 15.22 16.81
C SER A 125 10.53 13.70 17.08
N VAL A 126 11.17 13.27 18.15
CA VAL A 126 11.16 11.86 18.58
C VAL A 126 9.83 11.54 19.25
N GLY A 127 9.26 10.37 18.93
CA GLY A 127 8.01 9.92 19.54
C GLY A 127 8.19 9.56 21.01
N VAL A 128 7.63 10.34 21.92
CA VAL A 128 7.62 10.04 23.37
C VAL A 128 6.29 9.40 23.72
N GLN A 129 6.30 8.20 24.27
CA GLN A 129 5.08 7.47 24.61
C GLN A 129 5.05 7.06 26.07
N GLY A 130 3.91 7.30 26.74
CA GLY A 130 3.61 6.71 28.03
C GLY A 130 3.03 5.32 27.82
N VAL A 131 3.58 4.30 28.48
CA VAL A 131 3.15 2.91 28.32
C VAL A 131 3.02 2.21 29.66
N THR A 132 2.04 1.31 29.78
CA THR A 132 1.94 0.41 30.94
C THR A 132 2.95 -0.74 30.84
N PRO A 133 3.40 -1.35 31.94
CA PRO A 133 4.37 -2.45 31.91
C PRO A 133 3.96 -3.63 31.02
N ASP A 134 2.66 -3.94 30.91
CA ASP A 134 2.12 -5.00 30.04
C ASP A 134 2.31 -4.74 28.54
N MET A 135 2.70 -3.53 28.14
CA MET A 135 2.85 -3.19 26.73
C MET A 135 3.97 -3.97 26.04
N ILE A 136 5.01 -4.42 26.77
CA ILE A 136 6.07 -5.24 26.16
C ILE A 136 5.54 -6.55 25.60
N THR A 137 4.58 -7.18 26.27
CA THR A 137 3.99 -8.43 25.80
C THR A 137 2.90 -8.19 24.76
N LEU A 138 2.23 -7.02 24.81
CA LEU A 138 1.16 -6.63 23.88
C LEU A 138 1.65 -6.01 22.55
N SER A 139 2.93 -5.65 22.48
CA SER A 139 3.58 -5.11 21.29
C SER A 139 4.66 -6.07 20.77
N ASN A 140 5.22 -5.79 19.59
CA ASN A 140 6.32 -6.56 19.02
C ASN A 140 7.69 -6.07 19.51
N LEU A 141 7.75 -5.47 20.69
CA LEU A 141 8.97 -4.92 21.27
C LEU A 141 9.73 -6.00 22.03
N GLU A 142 10.99 -6.21 21.68
CA GLU A 142 11.93 -7.02 22.45
C GLU A 142 13.04 -6.15 23.05
N VAL A 143 13.60 -6.59 24.17
CA VAL A 143 14.68 -5.89 24.85
C VAL A 143 16.02 -6.35 24.27
N ALA A 144 16.74 -5.45 23.60
CA ALA A 144 18.09 -5.71 23.12
C ALA A 144 19.12 -5.57 24.25
N GLN A 145 18.98 -4.54 25.08
CA GLN A 145 19.89 -4.24 26.18
C GLN A 145 19.13 -3.72 27.40
N GLY A 146 19.65 -4.00 28.60
CA GLY A 146 19.06 -3.57 29.87
C GLY A 146 17.77 -4.31 30.20
N ARG A 147 16.72 -3.57 30.56
CA ARG A 147 15.41 -4.12 30.94
C ARG A 147 14.26 -3.21 30.52
N TYR A 148 13.07 -3.78 30.45
CA TYR A 148 11.82 -3.02 30.33
C TYR A 148 11.30 -2.54 31.69
N PHE A 149 10.22 -1.75 31.68
CA PHE A 149 9.52 -1.29 32.87
C PHE A 149 8.90 -2.45 33.65
N ILE A 150 8.91 -2.30 34.97
CA ILE A 150 8.14 -3.16 35.89
C ILE A 150 7.10 -2.30 36.63
N GLU A 151 6.11 -2.93 37.26
CA GLU A 151 5.06 -2.20 37.98
C GLU A 151 5.62 -1.24 39.04
N PHE A 152 6.71 -1.61 39.71
CA PHE A 152 7.37 -0.71 40.65
C PHE A 152 7.84 0.62 40.02
N ASP A 153 8.31 0.60 38.77
CA ASP A 153 8.75 1.84 38.10
C ASP A 153 7.55 2.73 37.76
N ASN A 154 6.43 2.11 37.36
CA ASN A 154 5.19 2.78 37.01
C ASN A 154 4.48 3.34 38.25
N ASP A 155 4.32 2.56 39.32
CA ASP A 155 3.63 2.96 40.54
C ASP A 155 4.35 4.09 41.27
N ASN A 156 5.68 4.05 41.29
CA ASN A 156 6.51 5.08 41.94
C ASN A 156 6.85 6.26 41.01
N ARG A 157 6.33 6.30 39.78
CA ARG A 157 6.56 7.37 38.79
C ARG A 157 8.05 7.67 38.61
N ARG A 158 8.85 6.63 38.44
CA ARG A 158 10.31 6.79 38.31
C ARG A 158 10.64 7.52 37.01
N ASP A 159 11.65 8.39 37.08
CA ASP A 159 12.18 9.14 35.93
C ASP A 159 13.15 8.24 35.13
N VAL A 160 12.59 7.16 34.57
CA VAL A 160 13.30 6.18 33.75
C VAL A 160 12.68 6.11 32.36
N CYS A 161 13.47 5.74 31.35
CA CYS A 161 13.02 5.61 29.99
C CYS A 161 13.59 4.36 29.29
N PHE A 162 12.86 3.89 28.29
CA PHE A 162 13.25 2.79 27.41
C PHE A 162 13.26 3.32 25.97
N ILE A 163 14.37 3.18 25.25
CA ILE A 163 14.59 3.89 23.98
C ILE A 163 14.63 2.93 22.79
N GLY A 164 14.18 3.42 21.63
CA GLY A 164 14.33 2.70 20.37
C GLY A 164 15.78 2.71 19.85
N SER A 165 16.08 1.82 18.91
CA SER A 165 17.46 1.65 18.41
C SER A 165 18.02 2.88 17.69
N ASP A 166 17.17 3.66 17.01
CA ASP A 166 17.62 4.87 16.32
C ASP A 166 17.98 5.99 17.29
N VAL A 167 17.21 6.12 18.38
CA VAL A 167 17.52 7.07 19.46
C VAL A 167 18.84 6.68 20.14
N ALA A 168 19.04 5.38 20.40
CA ALA A 168 20.29 4.87 20.97
C ALA A 168 21.49 5.14 20.06
N LYS A 169 21.42 4.75 18.78
CA LYS A 169 22.50 4.98 17.79
C LYS A 169 22.77 6.47 17.57
N GLY A 170 21.72 7.30 17.57
CA GLY A 170 21.81 8.74 17.31
C GLY A 170 22.41 9.53 18.49
N LEU A 171 22.03 9.21 19.73
CA LEU A 171 22.52 9.92 20.92
C LEU A 171 23.82 9.31 21.48
N PHE A 172 24.05 8.02 21.28
CA PHE A 172 25.16 7.26 21.88
C PHE A 172 25.93 6.45 20.83
N PRO A 173 26.58 7.09 19.83
CA PRO A 173 27.24 6.38 18.73
C PRO A 173 28.42 5.48 19.17
N SER A 174 29.06 5.80 20.29
CA SER A 174 30.25 5.09 20.79
C SER A 174 30.22 4.84 22.30
N SER A 175 29.07 4.97 22.95
CA SER A 175 28.92 4.80 24.41
C SER A 175 27.73 3.90 24.73
N ASP A 176 27.79 3.24 25.89
CA ASP A 176 26.66 2.46 26.39
C ASP A 176 25.54 3.42 26.83
N PRO A 177 24.32 3.32 26.23
CA PRO A 177 23.20 4.16 26.63
C PRO A 177 22.66 3.80 28.02
N ILE A 178 22.88 2.59 28.53
CA ILE A 178 22.28 2.14 29.79
C ILE A 178 22.85 2.93 30.98
N GLY A 179 21.96 3.43 31.84
CA GLY A 179 22.27 4.24 33.01
C GLY A 179 22.52 5.72 32.72
N GLN A 180 22.63 6.12 31.45
CA GLN A 180 22.82 7.52 31.08
C GLN A 180 21.53 8.32 31.25
N GLU A 181 21.66 9.61 31.57
CA GLU A 181 20.51 10.53 31.62
C GLU A 181 20.35 11.26 30.29
N ILE A 182 19.18 11.12 29.66
CA ILE A 182 18.77 11.91 28.51
C ILE A 182 17.73 12.95 28.93
N ARG A 183 17.73 14.09 28.25
CA ARG A 183 16.70 15.12 28.43
C ARG A 183 15.60 14.90 27.39
N VAL A 184 14.38 14.67 27.86
CA VAL A 184 13.18 14.49 27.02
C VAL A 184 12.31 15.72 27.20
N GLY A 185 12.32 16.62 26.22
CA GLY A 185 11.69 17.93 26.38
C GLY A 185 12.35 18.77 27.50
N ARG A 186 11.66 18.91 28.64
CA ARG A 186 12.14 19.72 29.77
C ARG A 186 12.84 18.91 30.86
N ASP A 187 12.51 17.63 30.97
CA ASP A 187 12.86 16.80 32.12
C ASP A 187 13.91 15.76 31.74
N LYS A 188 14.52 15.15 32.75
CA LYS A 188 15.62 14.18 32.58
C LYS A 188 15.14 12.79 32.96
N PHE A 189 15.55 11.81 32.16
CA PHE A 189 15.21 10.41 32.39
C PHE A 189 16.45 9.55 32.25
N SER A 190 16.60 8.58 33.15
CA SER A 190 17.67 7.58 33.06
C SER A 190 17.26 6.45 32.10
N VAL A 191 18.13 6.13 31.14
CA VAL A 191 17.90 5.05 30.19
C VAL A 191 18.12 3.71 30.89
N ILE A 192 17.09 2.86 30.93
CA ILE A 192 17.16 1.55 31.59
C ILE A 192 17.14 0.36 30.62
N GLY A 193 16.82 0.62 29.35
CA GLY A 193 16.83 -0.40 28.31
C GLY A 193 16.71 0.17 26.90
N VAL A 194 17.05 -0.67 25.93
CA VAL A 194 17.02 -0.38 24.50
C VAL A 194 16.24 -1.47 23.77
N ALA A 195 15.37 -1.07 22.84
CA ALA A 195 14.61 -1.99 21.99
C ALA A 195 15.49 -2.67 20.94
N THR A 196 15.14 -3.89 20.55
CA THR A 196 15.61 -4.48 19.29
C THR A 196 15.12 -3.66 18.11
N GLU A 197 15.92 -3.62 17.04
CA GLU A 197 15.58 -2.91 15.81
C GLU A 197 14.31 -3.51 15.17
N LEU A 198 13.25 -2.71 15.10
CA LEU A 198 11.99 -3.03 14.45
C LEU A 198 12.06 -2.78 12.93
N GLY A 199 12.97 -1.89 12.52
CA GLY A 199 13.22 -1.50 11.15
C GLY A 199 12.22 -0.46 10.64
N THR A 200 12.05 -0.46 9.33
CA THR A 200 11.34 0.64 8.63
C THR A 200 10.00 0.17 8.07
N VAL A 201 8.96 0.97 8.29
CA VAL A 201 7.63 0.79 7.70
C VAL A 201 7.29 1.90 6.71
N LEU A 202 7.06 1.60 5.43
CA LEU A 202 6.80 2.56 4.34
C LEU A 202 7.85 3.70 4.25
N GLY A 203 9.12 3.38 4.52
CA GLY A 203 10.20 4.38 4.55
C GLY A 203 10.31 5.17 5.86
N PHE A 204 9.40 4.97 6.82
CA PHE A 204 9.43 5.58 8.14
C PHE A 204 10.00 4.62 9.18
N SER A 205 11.04 5.04 9.89
CA SER A 205 11.61 4.26 10.99
C SER A 205 10.56 4.00 12.07
N GLN A 206 10.49 2.75 12.54
CA GLN A 206 9.71 2.38 13.72
C GLN A 206 10.54 2.43 15.01
N ASP A 207 11.81 2.82 14.92
CA ASP A 207 12.79 2.79 16.01
C ASP A 207 13.06 4.18 16.63
N ASN A 208 12.42 5.23 16.11
CA ASN A 208 12.57 6.60 16.61
C ASN A 208 11.57 6.93 17.74
N PHE A 209 11.74 6.28 18.89
CA PHE A 209 10.87 6.50 20.05
C PHE A 209 11.60 6.47 21.41
N VAL A 210 10.95 7.08 22.40
CA VAL A 210 11.27 7.00 23.83
C VAL A 210 10.01 6.62 24.57
N LEU A 211 10.04 5.50 25.29
CA LEU A 211 8.96 5.10 26.17
C LEU A 211 9.23 5.57 27.60
N LEU A 212 8.17 5.96 28.30
CA LEU A 212 8.14 6.32 29.71
C LEU A 212 7.08 5.45 30.42
N PRO A 213 7.23 5.15 31.72
CA PRO A 213 6.15 4.55 32.49
C PRO A 213 4.89 5.43 32.42
N MET A 214 3.72 4.82 32.22
CA MET A 214 2.45 5.53 32.02
C MET A 214 2.20 6.62 33.07
N ASN A 215 2.37 6.31 34.36
CA ASN A 215 2.13 7.30 35.41
C ASN A 215 3.15 8.45 35.41
N THR A 216 4.40 8.18 35.01
CA THR A 216 5.42 9.21 34.82
C THR A 216 5.04 10.10 33.64
N PHE A 217 4.62 9.52 32.52
CA PHE A 217 4.15 10.28 31.36
C PHE A 217 2.95 11.18 31.69
N LEU A 218 1.95 10.67 32.40
CA LEU A 218 0.77 11.45 32.80
C LEU A 218 1.09 12.56 33.81
N LYS A 219 2.13 12.38 34.64
CA LYS A 219 2.65 13.41 35.54
C LYS A 219 3.26 14.57 34.74
N GLU A 220 4.08 14.27 33.75
CA GLU A 220 4.82 15.29 32.99
C GLU A 220 3.98 15.98 31.91
N TYR A 221 3.11 15.23 31.23
CA TYR A 221 2.34 15.74 30.08
C TYR A 221 0.85 15.94 30.38
N GLY A 222 0.41 15.69 31.62
CA GLY A 222 -0.95 15.89 32.09
C GLY A 222 -1.87 14.70 31.86
N SER A 223 -2.87 14.56 32.73
CA SER A 223 -3.83 13.44 32.73
C SER A 223 -5.11 13.68 31.91
N ARG A 224 -5.32 14.92 31.42
CA ARG A 224 -6.47 15.27 30.56
C ARG A 224 -6.15 14.93 29.10
N ARG A 225 -6.00 13.63 28.85
CA ARG A 225 -5.62 13.06 27.56
C ARG A 225 -6.36 11.75 27.38
N SER A 226 -6.65 11.41 26.13
CA SER A 226 -7.31 10.14 25.83
C SER A 226 -6.28 9.05 25.55
N LEU A 227 -6.29 8.01 26.36
CA LEU A 227 -5.44 6.85 26.22
C LEU A 227 -5.95 5.92 25.13
N THR A 228 -5.03 5.22 24.48
CA THR A 228 -5.35 4.06 23.65
C THR A 228 -5.10 2.80 24.45
N PHE A 229 -6.10 1.96 24.62
CA PHE A 229 -5.94 0.64 25.25
C PHE A 229 -5.58 -0.39 24.20
N VAL A 230 -4.72 -1.32 24.58
CA VAL A 230 -4.37 -2.49 23.78
C VAL A 230 -4.81 -3.72 24.57
N VAL A 231 -5.64 -4.54 23.96
CA VAL A 231 -6.25 -5.70 24.61
C VAL A 231 -5.88 -6.95 23.83
N ARG A 232 -5.43 -7.99 24.54
CA ARG A 232 -5.22 -9.32 23.97
C ARG A 232 -6.27 -10.28 24.49
N ALA A 233 -7.01 -10.91 23.59
CA ALA A 233 -7.92 -12.01 23.90
C ALA A 233 -7.14 -13.24 24.41
N LYS A 234 -7.73 -13.97 25.36
CA LYS A 234 -7.19 -15.28 25.79
C LYS A 234 -7.11 -16.24 24.61
N LYS A 235 -6.12 -17.13 24.64
CA LYS A 235 -5.94 -18.14 23.60
C LYS A 235 -7.19 -19.00 23.45
N GLY A 236 -7.76 -19.01 22.24
CA GLY A 236 -9.00 -19.74 21.92
C GLY A 236 -10.29 -19.05 22.36
N ALA A 237 -10.23 -17.85 22.94
CA ALA A 237 -11.41 -17.03 23.17
C ALA A 237 -11.90 -16.44 21.84
N ASP A 238 -13.21 -16.31 21.73
CA ASP A 238 -13.86 -15.61 20.62
C ASP A 238 -13.65 -14.10 20.79
N VAL A 239 -12.93 -13.49 19.85
CA VAL A 239 -12.54 -12.07 19.89
C VAL A 239 -13.78 -11.17 19.93
N GLU A 240 -14.86 -11.54 19.23
CA GLU A 240 -16.11 -10.78 19.26
C GLU A 240 -16.75 -10.76 20.65
N ARG A 241 -16.63 -11.86 21.40
CA ARG A 241 -17.08 -11.87 22.80
C ARG A 241 -16.22 -10.98 23.69
N VAL A 242 -14.92 -10.83 23.39
CA VAL A 242 -14.05 -9.89 24.10
C VAL A 242 -14.44 -8.44 23.76
N HIS A 243 -14.74 -8.16 22.49
CA HIS A 243 -15.27 -6.86 22.07
C HIS A 243 -16.55 -6.51 22.83
N ASP A 244 -17.49 -7.45 22.95
CA ASP A 244 -18.73 -7.25 23.70
C ASP A 244 -18.48 -6.99 25.20
N GLN A 245 -17.56 -7.71 25.83
CA GLN A 245 -17.19 -7.44 27.23
C GLN A 245 -16.59 -6.04 27.42
N VAL A 246 -15.64 -5.67 26.56
CA VAL A 246 -15.04 -4.33 26.56
C VAL A 246 -16.12 -3.26 26.38
N ARG A 247 -17.01 -3.46 25.40
CA ARG A 247 -18.12 -2.55 25.10
C ARG A 247 -19.05 -2.40 26.31
N VAL A 248 -19.45 -3.49 26.95
CA VAL A 248 -20.32 -3.45 28.14
C VAL A 248 -19.67 -2.67 29.29
N VAL A 249 -18.39 -2.92 29.58
CA VAL A 249 -17.68 -2.25 30.67
C VAL A 249 -17.59 -0.74 30.41
N LEU A 250 -17.15 -0.34 29.21
CA LEU A 250 -17.01 1.08 28.88
C LEU A 250 -18.36 1.79 28.78
N ARG A 251 -19.37 1.20 28.12
CA ARG A 251 -20.72 1.79 28.06
C ARG A 251 -21.33 1.98 29.45
N THR A 252 -21.15 1.01 30.35
CA THR A 252 -21.63 1.12 31.74
C THR A 252 -20.93 2.26 32.46
N ARG A 253 -19.61 2.38 32.30
CA ARG A 253 -18.81 3.40 32.95
C ARG A 253 -19.08 4.81 32.41
N HIS A 254 -19.28 4.92 31.10
CA HIS A 254 -19.66 6.15 30.40
C HIS A 254 -21.15 6.47 30.52
N LYS A 255 -21.93 5.57 31.16
CA LYS A 255 -23.39 5.70 31.37
C LYS A 255 -24.17 5.85 30.06
N LEU A 256 -23.76 5.10 29.04
CA LEU A 256 -24.42 5.10 27.73
C LEU A 256 -25.71 4.28 27.77
N ASN A 257 -26.81 4.89 27.31
CA ASN A 257 -28.10 4.22 27.16
C ASN A 257 -28.09 3.23 25.99
N TYR A 258 -29.00 2.25 25.97
CA TYR A 258 -29.07 1.21 24.93
C TYR A 258 -29.17 1.75 23.48
N ASN A 259 -29.81 2.91 23.28
CA ASN A 259 -29.97 3.54 21.96
C ASN A 259 -28.85 4.54 21.60
N GLN A 260 -27.88 4.77 22.48
CA GLN A 260 -26.76 5.67 22.19
C GLN A 260 -25.65 4.91 21.46
N ALA A 261 -25.05 5.57 20.46
CA ALA A 261 -23.85 5.07 19.81
C ALA A 261 -22.69 5.00 20.82
N ASP A 262 -21.75 4.09 20.58
CA ASP A 262 -20.49 4.04 21.34
C ASP A 262 -19.73 5.36 21.15
N ASP A 263 -19.20 5.90 22.25
CA ASP A 263 -18.35 7.09 22.29
C ASP A 263 -16.85 6.71 22.36
N PHE A 264 -16.55 5.46 22.02
CA PHE A 264 -15.22 4.91 21.81
C PHE A 264 -15.29 4.02 20.57
N SER A 265 -14.12 3.66 20.05
CA SER A 265 -13.99 2.74 18.93
C SER A 265 -13.08 1.57 19.31
N ILE A 266 -13.46 0.39 18.85
CA ILE A 266 -12.66 -0.83 18.94
C ILE A 266 -12.07 -1.08 17.56
N ALA A 267 -10.83 -0.63 17.36
CA ALA A 267 -10.09 -0.86 16.13
C ALA A 267 -9.68 -2.33 16.07
N SER A 268 -10.51 -3.11 15.37
CA SER A 268 -10.29 -4.50 15.03
C SER A 268 -9.46 -4.65 13.75
N ASP A 269 -9.07 -5.89 13.45
CA ASP A 269 -8.47 -6.25 12.17
C ASP A 269 -9.39 -5.87 11.00
N GLU A 270 -10.72 -5.95 11.19
CA GLU A 270 -11.70 -5.60 10.17
C GLU A 270 -11.71 -4.09 9.88
N GLU A 271 -11.71 -3.21 10.90
CA GLU A 271 -11.65 -1.76 10.67
C GLU A 271 -10.36 -1.36 9.95
N THR A 272 -9.27 -2.05 10.26
CA THR A 272 -7.97 -1.84 9.63
C THR A 272 -8.01 -2.28 8.16
N GLU A 273 -8.56 -3.46 7.86
CA GLU A 273 -8.76 -3.96 6.49
C GLU A 273 -9.67 -3.03 5.68
N GLN A 274 -10.76 -2.54 6.28
CA GLN A 274 -11.68 -1.58 5.65
C GLN A 274 -10.99 -0.25 5.30
N LEU A 275 -10.17 0.28 6.21
CA LEU A 275 -9.39 1.49 5.98
C LEU A 275 -8.45 1.31 4.78
N PHE A 276 -7.68 0.22 4.77
CA PHE A 276 -6.74 -0.07 3.68
C PHE A 276 -7.44 -0.35 2.37
N GLY A 277 -8.53 -1.13 2.38
CA GLY A 277 -9.37 -1.34 1.21
C GLY A 277 -9.88 -0.02 0.64
N SER A 278 -10.24 0.94 1.50
CA SER A 278 -10.65 2.28 1.07
C SER A 278 -9.51 3.09 0.44
N ILE A 279 -8.30 3.06 1.01
CA ILE A 279 -7.12 3.71 0.43
C ILE A 279 -6.79 3.09 -0.93
N THR A 280 -6.76 1.75 -1.01
CA THR A 280 -6.50 1.01 -2.26
C THR A 280 -7.53 1.36 -3.33
N LYS A 281 -8.82 1.51 -2.98
CA LYS A 281 -9.86 1.95 -3.91
C LYS A 281 -9.60 3.35 -4.44
N VAL A 282 -9.18 4.30 -3.60
CA VAL A 282 -8.85 5.67 -4.03
C VAL A 282 -7.64 5.66 -4.97
N VAL A 283 -6.57 4.97 -4.60
CA VAL A 283 -5.36 4.84 -5.43
C VAL A 283 -5.70 4.20 -6.78
N ALA A 284 -6.46 3.11 -6.77
CA ALA A 284 -6.94 2.46 -8.00
C ALA A 284 -7.82 3.41 -8.82
N GLY A 285 -8.72 4.16 -8.19
CA GLY A 285 -9.60 5.14 -8.84
C GLY A 285 -8.84 6.25 -9.57
N VAL A 286 -7.69 6.67 -9.06
CA VAL A 286 -6.80 7.62 -9.74
C VAL A 286 -5.95 6.94 -10.81
N ALA A 287 -5.48 5.71 -10.55
CA ALA A 287 -4.59 5.01 -11.45
C ALA A 287 -5.30 4.47 -12.70
N PHE A 288 -6.56 4.05 -12.62
CA PHE A 288 -7.33 3.54 -13.76
C PHE A 288 -7.46 4.55 -14.91
N PRO A 289 -7.82 5.83 -14.69
CA PRO A 289 -7.79 6.85 -15.75
C PRO A 289 -6.40 7.08 -16.34
N VAL A 290 -5.34 7.05 -15.54
CA VAL A 290 -3.96 7.25 -16.02
C VAL A 290 -3.52 6.08 -16.90
N VAL A 291 -3.83 4.86 -16.47
CA VAL A 291 -3.61 3.63 -17.25
C VAL A 291 -4.44 3.67 -18.54
N GLY A 292 -5.72 4.05 -18.43
CA GLY A 292 -6.63 4.15 -19.56
C GLY A 292 -6.18 5.14 -20.62
N THR A 293 -5.76 6.35 -20.21
CA THR A 293 -5.23 7.35 -21.15
C THR A 293 -3.93 6.90 -21.80
N SER A 294 -3.05 6.21 -21.06
CA SER A 294 -1.81 5.63 -21.61
C SER A 294 -2.10 4.59 -22.70
N LEU A 295 -3.07 3.70 -22.45
CA LEU A 295 -3.52 2.70 -23.44
C LEU A 295 -4.20 3.35 -24.65
N LEU A 296 -5.01 4.39 -24.43
CA LEU A 296 -5.65 5.15 -25.52
C LEU A 296 -4.60 5.82 -26.42
N ILE A 297 -3.60 6.48 -25.84
CA ILE A 297 -2.50 7.10 -26.60
C ILE A 297 -1.77 6.03 -27.40
N GLY A 298 -1.42 4.89 -26.78
CA GLY A 298 -0.80 3.77 -27.48
C GLY A 298 -1.66 3.21 -28.62
N GLY A 299 -2.96 3.10 -28.42
CA GLY A 299 -3.93 2.67 -29.43
C GLY A 299 -4.04 3.64 -30.61
N ILE A 300 -4.10 4.95 -30.36
CA ILE A 300 -4.12 5.98 -31.41
C ILE A 300 -2.84 5.94 -32.24
N VAL A 301 -1.69 5.73 -31.61
CA VAL A 301 -0.40 5.56 -32.31
C VAL A 301 -0.44 4.35 -33.25
N ILE A 302 -0.95 3.20 -32.77
CA ILE A 302 -1.16 2.01 -33.63
C ILE A 302 -2.06 2.37 -34.81
N MET A 303 -3.21 2.98 -34.55
CA MET A 303 -4.19 3.32 -35.59
C MET A 303 -3.56 4.20 -36.69
N ASN A 304 -2.86 5.27 -36.31
CA ASN A 304 -2.28 6.22 -37.26
C ASN A 304 -1.17 5.58 -38.10
N ILE A 305 -0.31 4.78 -37.49
CA ILE A 305 0.77 4.11 -38.22
C ILE A 305 0.19 3.01 -39.14
N MET A 306 -0.85 2.31 -38.70
CA MET A 306 -1.55 1.35 -39.55
C MET A 306 -2.22 2.05 -40.73
N LEU A 307 -2.86 3.21 -40.55
CA LEU A 307 -3.43 4.00 -41.66
C LEU A 307 -2.36 4.41 -42.68
N ALA A 308 -1.21 4.89 -42.21
CA ALA A 308 -0.07 5.22 -43.08
C ALA A 308 0.44 3.96 -43.84
N THR A 309 0.46 2.81 -43.18
CA THR A 309 0.86 1.54 -43.80
C THR A 309 -0.14 1.08 -44.86
N VAL A 310 -1.44 1.30 -44.66
CA VAL A 310 -2.45 1.04 -45.70
C VAL A 310 -2.21 1.93 -46.92
N THR A 311 -1.91 3.21 -46.72
CA THR A 311 -1.64 4.13 -47.85
C THR A 311 -0.38 3.76 -48.61
N GLU A 312 0.68 3.35 -47.94
CA GLU A 312 1.92 2.92 -48.61
C GLU A 312 1.77 1.57 -49.34
N ARG A 313 0.99 0.64 -48.79
CA ARG A 313 0.76 -0.70 -49.37
C ARG A 313 -0.49 -0.76 -50.27
N THR A 314 -1.04 0.38 -50.68
CA THR A 314 -2.29 0.45 -51.46
C THR A 314 -2.20 -0.43 -52.72
N ARG A 315 -1.11 -0.31 -53.48
CA ARG A 315 -0.89 -1.08 -54.72
C ARG A 315 -0.78 -2.58 -54.48
N GLU A 316 -0.10 -3.01 -53.42
CA GLU A 316 0.02 -4.43 -53.04
C GLU A 316 -1.35 -5.04 -52.68
N ILE A 317 -2.17 -4.29 -51.94
CA ILE A 317 -3.54 -4.71 -51.59
C ILE A 317 -4.41 -4.83 -52.84
N GLY A 318 -4.27 -3.88 -53.78
CA GLY A 318 -4.94 -3.91 -55.08
C GLY A 318 -4.62 -5.17 -55.88
N ILE A 319 -3.34 -5.55 -55.97
CA ILE A 319 -2.90 -6.78 -56.65
C ILE A 319 -3.54 -8.02 -56.01
N ARG A 320 -3.56 -8.13 -54.68
CA ARG A 320 -4.16 -9.29 -53.98
C ARG A 320 -5.66 -9.41 -54.25
N LYS A 321 -6.38 -8.29 -54.24
CA LYS A 321 -7.81 -8.28 -54.54
C LYS A 321 -8.10 -8.66 -56.00
N SER A 322 -7.30 -8.18 -56.94
CA SER A 322 -7.43 -8.54 -58.36
C SER A 322 -7.15 -10.02 -58.62
N LEU A 323 -6.35 -10.66 -57.77
CA LEU A 323 -6.10 -12.11 -57.78
C LEU A 323 -7.17 -12.92 -57.02
N GLY A 324 -8.22 -12.28 -56.50
CA GLY A 324 -9.37 -12.94 -55.88
C GLY A 324 -9.40 -12.92 -54.35
N ALA A 325 -8.51 -12.21 -53.65
CA ALA A 325 -8.58 -12.08 -52.20
C ALA A 325 -9.87 -11.37 -51.76
N THR A 326 -10.61 -11.97 -50.82
CA THR A 326 -11.87 -11.38 -50.35
C THR A 326 -11.62 -10.20 -49.41
N ARG A 327 -12.63 -9.34 -49.24
CA ARG A 327 -12.60 -8.27 -48.23
C ARG A 327 -12.30 -8.81 -46.83
N ARG A 328 -12.80 -10.00 -46.50
CA ARG A 328 -12.59 -10.65 -45.20
C ARG A 328 -11.14 -11.09 -45.02
N ASP A 329 -10.48 -11.57 -46.07
CA ASP A 329 -9.08 -12.00 -46.00
C ASP A 329 -8.16 -10.81 -45.67
N ILE A 330 -8.37 -9.68 -46.35
CA ILE A 330 -7.62 -8.44 -46.09
C ILE A 330 -7.89 -7.92 -44.68
N LEU A 331 -9.17 -7.91 -44.25
CA LEU A 331 -9.54 -7.48 -42.91
C LEU A 331 -8.84 -8.32 -41.83
N VAL A 332 -8.93 -9.65 -41.92
CA VAL A 332 -8.34 -10.57 -40.94
C VAL A 332 -6.82 -10.42 -40.94
N GLN A 333 -6.18 -10.27 -42.09
CA GLN A 333 -4.74 -10.07 -42.17
C GLN A 333 -4.29 -8.84 -41.37
N PHE A 334 -4.92 -7.68 -41.58
CA PHE A 334 -4.57 -6.45 -40.89
C PHE A 334 -4.90 -6.49 -39.39
N LEU A 335 -6.00 -7.13 -38.99
CA LEU A 335 -6.35 -7.34 -37.58
C LEU A 335 -5.37 -8.28 -36.87
N VAL A 336 -4.91 -9.33 -37.55
CA VAL A 336 -3.87 -10.22 -37.01
C VAL A 336 -2.54 -9.49 -36.90
N GLU A 337 -2.16 -8.69 -37.90
CA GLU A 337 -0.94 -7.88 -37.85
C GLU A 337 -0.97 -6.89 -36.68
N SER A 338 -2.08 -6.17 -36.47
CA SER A 338 -2.21 -5.19 -35.37
C SER A 338 -2.26 -5.84 -33.99
N SER A 339 -2.97 -6.97 -33.84
CA SER A 339 -3.06 -7.70 -32.57
C SER A 339 -1.76 -8.44 -32.21
N MET A 340 -1.03 -8.97 -33.19
CA MET A 340 0.30 -9.55 -32.94
C MET A 340 1.30 -8.46 -32.55
N LEU A 341 1.31 -7.34 -33.27
CA LEU A 341 2.14 -6.18 -32.91
C LEU A 341 1.88 -5.73 -31.47
N SER A 342 0.62 -5.54 -31.09
CA SER A 342 0.28 -5.11 -29.73
C SER A 342 0.54 -6.20 -28.68
N GLY A 343 0.34 -7.48 -29.01
CA GLY A 343 0.69 -8.62 -28.17
C GLY A 343 2.19 -8.65 -27.86
N PHE A 344 3.04 -8.50 -28.88
CA PHE A 344 4.50 -8.41 -28.71
C PHE A 344 4.90 -7.17 -27.91
N GLY A 345 4.31 -6.01 -28.21
CA GLY A 345 4.54 -4.78 -27.44
C GLY A 345 4.16 -4.94 -25.98
N GLY A 346 3.05 -5.61 -25.69
CA GLY A 346 2.61 -5.90 -24.32
C GLY A 346 3.53 -6.89 -23.60
N LEU A 347 4.02 -7.92 -24.29
CA LEU A 347 4.98 -8.86 -23.72
C LEU A 347 6.30 -8.16 -23.36
N ILE A 348 6.80 -7.27 -24.23
CA ILE A 348 8.00 -6.48 -23.96
C ILE A 348 7.76 -5.51 -22.81
N GLY A 349 6.65 -4.76 -22.84
CA GLY A 349 6.27 -3.85 -21.75
C GLY A 349 6.12 -4.55 -20.40
N MET A 350 5.61 -5.78 -20.41
CA MET A 350 5.51 -6.62 -19.22
C MET A 350 6.88 -7.02 -18.66
N LEU A 351 7.76 -7.54 -19.51
CA LEU A 351 9.12 -7.91 -19.09
C LEU A 351 9.87 -6.68 -18.56
N MET A 352 9.75 -5.54 -19.24
CA MET A 352 10.33 -4.26 -18.79
C MET A 352 9.77 -3.82 -17.43
N ALA A 353 8.46 -3.93 -17.21
CA ALA A 353 7.84 -3.57 -15.93
C ALA A 353 8.35 -4.46 -14.80
N ILE A 354 8.34 -5.79 -14.99
CA ILE A 354 8.78 -6.74 -13.96
C ILE A 354 10.25 -6.49 -13.61
N THR A 355 11.11 -6.35 -14.62
CA THR A 355 12.55 -6.14 -14.42
C THR A 355 12.86 -4.80 -13.74
N LEU A 356 12.26 -3.70 -14.20
CA LEU A 356 12.48 -2.38 -13.61
C LEU A 356 11.90 -2.30 -12.19
N MET A 357 10.69 -2.79 -11.96
CA MET A 357 10.06 -2.78 -10.64
C MET A 357 10.83 -3.62 -9.62
N SER A 358 11.36 -4.79 -10.04
CA SER A 358 12.24 -5.62 -9.19
C SER A 358 13.59 -4.96 -8.90
N GLY A 359 14.03 -4.03 -9.75
CA GLY A 359 15.21 -3.20 -9.50
C GLY A 359 14.90 -2.07 -8.51
N VAL A 360 13.77 -1.40 -8.69
CA VAL A 360 13.31 -0.30 -7.83
C VAL A 360 13.14 -0.76 -6.38
N SER A 361 12.64 -1.98 -6.15
CA SER A 361 12.47 -2.52 -4.80
C SER A 361 13.76 -2.67 -3.99
N LYS A 362 14.93 -2.64 -4.65
CA LYS A 362 16.24 -2.70 -3.98
C LYS A 362 16.77 -1.33 -3.54
N ILE A 363 16.28 -0.26 -4.16
CA ILE A 363 16.82 1.09 -4.01
C ILE A 363 15.82 2.00 -3.29
N ALA A 364 14.52 1.75 -3.47
CA ALA A 364 13.45 2.48 -2.81
C ALA A 364 12.65 1.55 -1.88
N PRO A 365 12.17 2.02 -0.72
CA PRO A 365 11.32 1.27 0.19
C PRO A 365 9.87 1.18 -0.34
N VAL A 366 9.71 0.85 -1.63
CA VAL A 366 8.43 0.67 -2.28
C VAL A 366 8.06 -0.80 -2.15
N PRO A 367 6.86 -1.12 -1.64
CA PRO A 367 6.41 -2.50 -1.60
C PRO A 367 6.10 -2.95 -3.04
N VAL A 368 6.82 -3.97 -3.51
CA VAL A 368 6.73 -4.48 -4.88
C VAL A 368 6.37 -5.95 -4.81
N ALA A 369 5.19 -6.30 -5.31
CA ALA A 369 4.79 -7.69 -5.50
C ALA A 369 4.10 -7.81 -6.85
N VAL A 370 4.62 -8.68 -7.73
CA VAL A 370 4.02 -8.88 -9.05
C VAL A 370 2.87 -9.90 -8.91
N PRO A 371 1.60 -9.50 -9.09
CA PRO A 371 0.51 -10.45 -8.97
C PRO A 371 0.55 -11.46 -10.11
N LEU A 372 0.25 -12.73 -9.82
CA LEU A 372 0.26 -13.83 -10.80
C LEU A 372 -0.73 -13.60 -11.96
N TRP A 373 -1.78 -12.79 -11.74
CA TRP A 373 -2.77 -12.45 -12.76
C TRP A 373 -2.31 -11.33 -13.71
N ALA A 374 -1.33 -10.50 -13.33
CA ALA A 374 -0.90 -9.35 -14.13
C ALA A 374 -0.43 -9.70 -15.54
N PRO A 375 0.36 -10.78 -15.76
CA PRO A 375 0.77 -11.19 -17.10
C PRO A 375 -0.42 -11.48 -18.03
N ILE A 376 -1.44 -12.17 -17.51
CA ILE A 376 -2.63 -12.54 -18.27
C ILE A 376 -3.41 -11.28 -18.66
N ILE A 377 -3.61 -10.35 -17.72
CA ILE A 377 -4.31 -9.09 -17.99
C ILE A 377 -3.51 -8.22 -18.97
N ALA A 378 -2.19 -8.11 -18.80
CA ALA A 378 -1.34 -7.31 -19.67
C ALA A 378 -1.40 -7.76 -21.14
N ILE A 379 -1.26 -9.06 -21.39
CA ILE A 379 -1.33 -9.64 -22.73
C ILE A 379 -2.75 -9.53 -23.31
N SER A 380 -3.78 -9.79 -22.48
CA SER A 380 -5.17 -9.69 -22.93
C SER A 380 -5.54 -8.26 -23.32
N VAL A 381 -5.21 -7.29 -22.46
CA VAL A 381 -5.50 -5.87 -22.70
C VAL A 381 -4.71 -5.34 -23.89
N SER A 382 -3.42 -5.67 -24.03
CA SER A 382 -2.63 -5.21 -25.17
C SER A 382 -3.17 -5.76 -26.50
N THR A 383 -3.55 -7.03 -26.53
CA THR A 383 -4.13 -7.68 -27.71
C THR A 383 -5.48 -7.05 -28.07
N LEU A 384 -6.33 -6.78 -27.07
CA LEU A 384 -7.63 -6.11 -27.27
C LEU A 384 -7.47 -4.68 -27.79
N VAL A 385 -6.49 -3.92 -27.28
CA VAL A 385 -6.20 -2.56 -27.77
C VAL A 385 -5.76 -2.59 -29.23
N GLY A 386 -4.85 -3.49 -29.60
CA GLY A 386 -4.40 -3.63 -30.99
C GLY A 386 -5.50 -4.11 -31.94
N LEU A 387 -6.40 -4.97 -31.45
CA LEU A 387 -7.60 -5.36 -32.19
C LEU A 387 -8.51 -4.15 -32.40
N PHE A 388 -8.89 -3.45 -31.32
CA PHE A 388 -9.84 -2.34 -31.35
C PHE A 388 -9.38 -1.20 -32.27
N PHE A 389 -8.15 -0.71 -32.07
CA PHE A 389 -7.60 0.37 -32.89
C PHE A 389 -7.16 -0.09 -34.29
N GLY A 390 -7.01 -1.40 -34.51
CA GLY A 390 -6.76 -1.99 -35.82
C GLY A 390 -8.01 -2.11 -36.71
N ILE A 391 -9.22 -2.13 -36.13
CA ILE A 391 -10.47 -2.29 -36.89
C ILE A 391 -10.65 -1.20 -37.96
N TYR A 392 -10.45 0.06 -37.60
CA TYR A 392 -10.64 1.17 -38.52
C TYR A 392 -9.69 1.09 -39.75
N PRO A 393 -8.35 1.01 -39.59
CA PRO A 393 -7.45 0.87 -40.73
C PRO A 393 -7.66 -0.43 -41.50
N ALA A 394 -7.91 -1.56 -40.82
CA ALA A 394 -8.19 -2.83 -41.49
C ALA A 394 -9.43 -2.74 -42.38
N ASN A 395 -10.50 -2.11 -41.89
CA ASN A 395 -11.72 -1.93 -42.66
C ASN A 395 -11.50 -0.99 -43.86
N ARG A 396 -10.66 0.05 -43.70
CA ARG A 396 -10.29 0.96 -44.79
C ARG A 396 -9.49 0.24 -45.87
N ALA A 397 -8.49 -0.57 -45.51
CA ALA A 397 -7.73 -1.41 -46.43
C ALA A 397 -8.62 -2.41 -47.18
N ALA A 398 -9.48 -3.10 -46.42
CA ALA A 398 -10.42 -4.06 -46.95
C ALA A 398 -11.47 -3.41 -47.88
N GLY A 399 -11.71 -2.10 -47.77
CA GLY A 399 -12.62 -1.32 -48.61
C GLY A 399 -12.03 -0.81 -49.93
N LEU A 400 -10.72 -0.94 -50.19
CA LEU A 400 -10.08 -0.37 -51.39
C LEU A 400 -10.59 -1.01 -52.69
N ASP A 401 -10.90 -0.19 -53.70
CA ASP A 401 -11.22 -0.66 -55.04
C ASP A 401 -9.94 -1.13 -55.77
N PRO A 402 -9.87 -2.36 -56.30
CA PRO A 402 -8.68 -2.88 -56.98
C PRO A 402 -8.21 -2.00 -58.15
N ILE A 403 -9.14 -1.39 -58.90
CA ILE A 403 -8.84 -0.57 -60.08
C ILE A 403 -8.17 0.74 -59.64
N VAL A 404 -8.72 1.37 -58.59
CA VAL A 404 -8.17 2.61 -58.04
C VAL A 404 -6.82 2.36 -57.37
N ALA A 405 -6.70 1.23 -56.65
CA ALA A 405 -5.47 0.86 -55.94
C ALA A 405 -4.29 0.58 -56.89
N LEU A 406 -4.53 0.06 -58.10
CA LEU A 406 -3.50 -0.19 -59.11
C LEU A 406 -3.07 1.07 -59.88
N ARG A 407 -3.88 2.14 -59.83
CA ARG A 407 -3.60 3.45 -60.44
C ARG A 407 -2.89 4.43 -59.50
N ALA A 408 -2.82 4.12 -58.21
CA ALA A 408 -2.06 4.91 -57.25
C ALA A 408 -0.56 4.65 -57.48
N ASP A 409 0.20 5.72 -57.73
CA ASP A 409 1.67 5.70 -57.86
C ASP A 409 2.35 5.47 -56.51
#